data_AF-A0A5K1GAN5-F1
#
_entry.id   AF-A0A5K1GAN5-F1
#
_cell.length_a   1.000
_cell.length_b   1.000
_cell.length_c   1.000
_cell.angle_alpha   90.00
_cell.angle_beta   90.00
_cell.angle_gamma   90.00
#
_symmetry.space_group_name_H-M   'P 1'
#
loop_
_entity.id
_entity.type
_entity.pdbx_description
1 polymer ?
#
loop_
_entity_poly.entity_id
_entity_poly.type
_entity_poly.pdbx_seq_one_letter_code
_entity_poly.pdbx_strand_id
1 'polypeptide(L)' 'NDIFVFLLSTRAGGLGINLTAADTVIFYESDWNPTLDLQAMDRAHRLGQTKE' A
#
# COMPACT_ATOMS: atom_id res chain seq x y z
N ASN A 1 -3.87 6.97 20.61
CA ASN A 1 -4.45 5.87 19.82
C ASN A 1 -3.68 5.77 18.53
N ASP A 2 -2.64 4.94 18.52
CA ASP A 2 -1.89 4.63 17.30
C ASP A 2 -2.66 3.59 16.48
N ILE A 3 -2.77 3.83 15.17
CA ILE A 3 -3.42 2.92 14.24
C ILE A 3 -2.34 1.96 13.73
N PHE A 4 -2.45 0.68 14.10
CA PHE A 4 -1.48 -0.35 13.71
C PHE A 4 -1.77 -0.97 12.34
N VAL A 5 -3.06 -1.10 11.96
CA VAL A 5 -3.48 -1.75 10.71
C VAL A 5 -4.49 -0.87 9.99
N PHE A 6 -4.30 -0.75 8.67
CA PHE A 6 -5.24 -0.12 7.77
C PHE A 6 -5.61 -1.11 6.66
N LEU A 7 -6.90 -1.43 6.55
CA LEU A 7 -7.42 -2.35 5.54
C LEU A 7 -7.99 -1.56 4.36
N LEU A 8 -7.60 -1.93 3.14
CA LEU A 8 -8.06 -1.32 1.91
C LEU A 8 -8.11 -2.36 0.78
N SER A 9 -8.92 -2.10 -0.24
CA SER A 9 -8.87 -2.91 -1.47
C SER A 9 -7.69 -2.49 -2.34
N THR A 10 -7.01 -3.43 -3.00
CA THR A 10 -5.88 -3.15 -3.91
C THR A 10 -6.21 -2.06 -4.92
N ARG A 11 -7.43 -2.07 -5.47
CA ARG A 11 -7.89 -1.06 -6.43
C ARG A 11 -8.00 0.35 -5.86
N ALA A 12 -8.47 0.48 -4.61
CA ALA A 12 -8.48 1.75 -3.90
C ALA A 12 -7.04 2.18 -3.52
N GLY A 13 -6.19 1.22 -3.18
CA GLY A 13 -4.77 1.43 -2.87
C GLY A 13 -3.96 1.98 -4.05
N GLY A 14 -4.25 1.54 -5.27
CA GLY A 14 -3.56 2.02 -6.47
C GLY A 14 -3.84 3.49 -6.83
N LEU A 15 -4.93 4.08 -6.31
CA LEU A 15 -5.45 5.37 -6.77
C LEU A 15 -5.56 6.40 -5.62
N GLY A 16 -4.78 7.49 -5.73
CA GLY A 16 -5.07 8.76 -5.05
C GLY A 16 -4.77 8.85 -3.55
N ILE A 17 -4.17 7.81 -2.92
CA ILE A 17 -3.77 7.84 -1.51
C ILE A 17 -2.24 7.74 -1.34
N ASN A 18 -1.72 8.35 -0.27
CA ASN A 18 -0.31 8.26 0.12
C ASN A 18 -0.23 7.51 1.45
N LEU A 19 0.51 6.40 1.48
CA LEU A 19 0.65 5.52 2.64
C LEU A 19 2.08 5.56 3.21
N THR A 20 2.70 6.75 3.24
CA THR A 20 4.10 6.95 3.67
C THR A 20 4.37 6.68 5.16
N ALA A 21 3.35 6.34 5.94
CA ALA A 21 3.50 5.92 7.33
C ALA A 21 3.56 4.40 7.47
N ALA A 22 3.13 3.64 6.44
CA ALA A 22 3.07 2.19 6.44
C ALA A 22 4.36 1.59 5.87
N ASP A 23 5.02 0.76 6.66
CA ASP A 23 6.26 0.03 6.31
C ASP A 23 5.96 -1.31 5.62
N THR A 24 4.94 -2.03 6.09
CA THR A 24 4.63 -3.38 5.61
C THR A 24 3.32 -3.42 4.82
N VAL A 25 3.35 -4.02 3.61
CA VAL A 25 2.17 -4.27 2.77
C VAL A 25 1.94 -5.78 2.65
N ILE A 26 0.71 -6.23 2.94
CA ILE A 26 0.31 -7.63 2.81
C ILE A 26 -0.83 -7.73 1.79
N PHE A 27 -0.60 -8.49 0.71
CA PHE A 27 -1.65 -8.83 -0.25
C PHE A 27 -2.39 -10.08 0.21
N TYR A 28 -3.70 -9.94 0.43
CA TYR A 28 -4.56 -11.07 0.79
C TYR A 28 -5.00 -11.88 -0.44
N GLU A 29 -5.20 -11.19 -1.56
CA GLU A 29 -5.40 -11.75 -2.89
C GLU A 29 -4.54 -10.95 -3.89
N SER A 30 -3.89 -11.64 -4.81
CA SER A 30 -3.16 -10.99 -5.92
C SER A 30 -4.08 -10.82 -7.11
N ASP A 31 -4.05 -9.64 -7.71
CA ASP A 31 -4.82 -9.36 -8.93
C ASP A 31 -4.18 -10.11 -10.12
N TRP A 32 -4.99 -10.48 -11.12
CA TRP A 32 -4.49 -11.05 -12.37
C TRP A 32 -3.54 -10.09 -13.10
N ASN A 33 -3.76 -8.78 -12.94
CA ASN A 33 -2.87 -7.75 -13.45
C ASN A 33 -1.84 -7.34 -12.38
N PRO A 34 -0.58 -7.80 -12.48
CA PRO A 34 0.45 -7.51 -11.48
C PRO A 34 0.79 -6.02 -11.38
N THR A 35 0.47 -5.23 -12.40
CA THR A 35 0.71 -3.78 -12.40
C THR A 35 -0.13 -3.06 -11.35
N LEU A 36 -1.33 -3.58 -11.04
CA LEU A 36 -2.20 -3.01 -10.01
C LEU A 36 -1.61 -3.21 -8.61
N ASP A 37 -1.11 -4.42 -8.33
CA ASP A 37 -0.47 -4.75 -7.05
C ASP A 37 0.81 -3.93 -6.85
N LEU A 38 1.64 -3.83 -7.89
CA LEU A 38 2.86 -2.99 -7.87
C LEU A 38 2.52 -1.51 -7.62
N GLN A 39 1.51 -0.98 -8.30
CA GLN A 39 1.08 0.41 -8.10
C GLN A 39 0.56 0.68 -6.69
N ALA A 40 -0.11 -0.30 -6.07
CA ALA A 40 -0.58 -0.20 -4.69
C ALA A 40 0.60 -0.23 -3.70
N MET A 41 1.59 -1.09 -3.94
CA MET A 41 2.83 -1.19 -3.13
C MET A 41 3.64 0.12 -3.16
N ASP A 42 3.78 0.74 -4.33
CA ASP A 42 4.45 2.03 -4.52
C ASP A 42 3.80 3.19 -3.73
N ARG A 43 2.59 3.01 -3.20
CA ARG A 43 1.96 4.01 -2.31
C ARG A 43 2.50 3.98 -0.89
N ALA A 44 2.89 2.80 -0.41
CA ALA A 44 3.50 2.61 0.90
C ALA A 44 5.02 2.82 0.82
N HIS A 45 5.67 2.17 -0.15
CA HIS A 45 7.10 2.31 -0.42
C HIS A 45 7.38 3.54 -1.31
N ARG A 46 7.14 4.72 -0.74
CA ARG A 46 7.20 6.00 -1.46
C ARG A 46 8.30 6.92 -0.91
N LEU A 47 8.75 7.86 -1.75
CA LEU A 47 9.57 9.01 -1.35
C LEU A 47 8.97 9.73 -0.12
N GLY A 48 9.74 9.81 0.95
CA GLY A 48 9.33 10.36 2.25
C GLY A 48 9.05 9.29 3.32
N GLN A 49 9.05 8.01 2.95
CA GLN A 49 9.06 6.90 3.91
C GLN A 49 10.43 6.83 4.59
N THR A 50 10.45 6.68 5.92
CA THR A 50 11.69 6.70 6.75
C THR A 50 11.97 5.34 7.41
N LYS A 51 11.13 4.35 7.15
CA LYS A 51 11.18 3.01 7.74
C LYS A 51 11.21 1.96 6.63
N GLU A 52 11.97 0.89 6.84
CA GLU A 52 12.03 -0.28 5.95
C GLU A 52 10.96 -1.31 6.32
#